data_AF-A0AA96LMF7-F1
#
_entry.id   AF-A0AA96LMF7-F1
#
_cell.length_a   1.000
_cell.length_b   1.000
_cell.length_c   1.000
_cell.angle_alpha   90.00
_cell.angle_beta   90.00
_cell.angle_gamma   90.00
#
_symmetry.space_group_name_H-M   'P 1'
#
loop_
_entity.id
_entity.type
_entity.pdbx_description
1 polymer ?
#
loop_
_entity_poly.entity_id
_entity_poly.type
_entity_poly.pdbx_seq_one_letter_code
_entity_poly.pdbx_strand_id
1 'polypeptide(L)'
;MDVITTEDVFWIRREGNEAVIGLSEHGLEKWGMILYIELPEKGAELTNGGFLGSLETATHEYELLSPVSGKVIGVNMLLERATMLLYESPYEKGWLFRVALN
;
A
#
# COMPACT_ATOMS: atom_id res chain seq x y z
N MET A 1 -4.54 -21.38 -5.44
CA MET A 1 -4.11 -20.02 -5.84
C MET A 1 -5.03 -19.08 -5.11
N ASP A 2 -4.56 -18.52 -4.00
CA ASP A 2 -5.36 -17.57 -3.23
C ASP A 2 -5.44 -16.27 -4.03
N VAL A 3 -6.63 -15.95 -4.53
CA VAL A 3 -6.92 -14.63 -5.10
C VAL A 3 -7.13 -13.70 -3.93
N ILE A 4 -6.14 -12.85 -3.66
CA ILE A 4 -6.22 -11.83 -2.62
C ILE A 4 -6.90 -10.62 -3.23
N THR A 5 -8.10 -10.29 -2.76
CA THR A 5 -8.79 -9.06 -3.13
C THR A 5 -8.12 -7.89 -2.42
N THR A 6 -7.90 -6.80 -3.17
CA THR A 6 -7.31 -5.55 -2.66
C THR A 6 -8.09 -4.95 -1.49
N GLU A 7 -9.37 -5.32 -1.32
CA GLU A 7 -10.26 -4.86 -0.25
C GLU A 7 -9.88 -5.36 1.15
N ASP A 8 -9.29 -6.56 1.28
CA ASP A 8 -8.93 -7.12 2.60
C ASP A 8 -7.50 -6.74 3.04
N VAL A 9 -6.67 -6.36 2.07
CA VAL A 9 -5.25 -6.05 2.26
C VAL A 9 -5.01 -4.57 2.52
N PHE A 10 -5.73 -3.70 1.81
CA PHE A 10 -5.54 -2.27 1.91
C PHE A 10 -6.69 -1.65 2.70
N TRP A 11 -6.35 -0.72 3.59
CA TRP A 11 -7.34 0.26 4.04
C TRP A 11 -7.24 1.51 3.18
N ILE A 12 -8.38 2.18 3.00
CA ILE A 12 -8.48 3.41 2.21
C ILE A 12 -9.24 4.44 3.04
N ARG A 13 -8.58 5.56 3.35
CA ARG A 13 -9.22 6.72 3.98
C ARG A 13 -9.42 7.81 2.94
N ARG A 14 -10.68 8.14 2.63
CA ARG A 14 -11.03 9.21 1.69
C ARG A 14 -11.13 10.55 2.43
N GLU A 15 -10.48 11.56 1.87
CA GLU A 15 -10.40 12.94 2.36
C GLU A 15 -10.77 13.89 1.21
N GLY A 16 -12.07 14.08 0.97
CA GLY A 16 -12.56 14.86 -0.18
C GLY A 16 -12.20 14.20 -1.51
N ASN A 17 -11.37 14.88 -2.32
CA ASN A 17 -10.90 14.38 -3.63
C ASN A 17 -9.58 13.61 -3.53
N GLU A 18 -9.11 13.30 -2.33
CA GLU A 18 -7.91 12.50 -2.11
C GLU A 18 -8.24 11.20 -1.38
N ALA A 19 -7.38 10.21 -1.54
CA ALA A 19 -7.36 9.00 -0.74
C ALA A 19 -5.97 8.76 -0.17
N VAL A 20 -5.94 8.34 1.09
CA VAL A 20 -4.75 7.77 1.75
C VAL A 20 -4.91 6.26 1.78
N ILE A 21 -3.89 5.54 1.32
CA ILE A 21 -3.89 4.08 1.25
C ILE A 21 -2.81 3.55 2.20
N GLY A 22 -3.13 2.50 2.96
CA GLY A 22 -2.18 1.77 3.79
C GLY A 22 -2.49 0.27 3.84
N LEU A 23 -1.62 -0.53 4.48
CA LEU A 23 -1.90 -1.96 4.73
C LEU A 23 -2.77 -2.12 5.98
N SER A 24 -3.81 -2.95 5.88
CA SER A 24 -4.63 -3.33 7.02
C SER A 24 -3.85 -4.28 7.94
N GLU A 25 -4.22 -4.35 9.22
CA GLU A 25 -3.64 -5.35 10.14
C GLU A 25 -3.85 -6.77 9.61
N HIS A 26 -5.01 -7.03 9.00
CA HIS A 26 -5.29 -8.32 8.38
C HIS A 26 -4.33 -8.64 7.22
N GLY A 27 -4.01 -7.66 6.37
CA GLY A 27 -3.02 -7.80 5.30
C GLY A 27 -1.62 -8.11 5.85
N LEU A 28 -1.24 -7.43 6.94
CA LEU A 28 0.05 -7.64 7.61
C LEU A 28 0.16 -9.02 8.26
N GLU A 29 -0.89 -9.49 8.94
CA GLU A 29 -0.94 -10.84 9.51
C GLU A 29 -0.83 -11.92 8.43
N LYS A 30 -1.47 -11.69 7.27
CA LYS A 30 -1.51 -12.66 6.16
C LYS A 30 -0.15 -12.86 5.50
N TRP A 31 0.60 -11.79 5.30
CA TRP A 31 1.91 -11.84 4.64
C TRP A 31 3.08 -12.07 5.61
N GLY A 32 2.83 -11.93 6.91
CA GLY A 32 3.86 -12.10 7.93
C GLY A 32 4.86 -10.94 7.90
N MET A 33 6.14 -11.23 8.14
CA MET A 33 7.19 -10.20 8.27
C MET A 33 7.59 -9.65 6.89
N ILE A 34 7.23 -8.40 6.64
CA ILE A 34 7.61 -7.61 5.47
C ILE A 34 9.01 -7.06 5.69
N LEU A 35 9.92 -7.42 4.80
CA LEU A 35 11.32 -6.99 4.81
C LEU A 35 11.52 -5.75 3.93
N TYR A 36 10.79 -5.67 2.83
CA TYR A 36 10.89 -4.59 1.86
C TYR A 36 9.54 -4.30 1.22
N ILE A 37 9.32 -3.04 0.82
CA ILE A 37 8.15 -2.61 0.06
C ILE A 37 8.56 -1.58 -1.00
N GLU A 38 8.20 -1.86 -2.24
CA GLU A 38 8.35 -0.94 -3.36
C GLU A 38 7.03 -0.20 -3.58
N LEU A 39 7.10 1.12 -3.53
CA LEU A 39 5.94 2.01 -3.66
C LEU A 39 5.99 2.74 -5.00
N PRO A 40 4.82 3.15 -5.54
CA PRO A 40 4.79 3.88 -6.79
C PRO A 40 5.48 5.24 -6.64
N GLU A 41 6.03 5.76 -7.73
CA GLU A 41 6.61 7.10 -7.75
C GLU A 41 5.53 8.19 -7.60
N LYS A 42 5.90 9.29 -6.95
CA LYS A 42 5.05 10.48 -6.91
C LYS A 42 4.84 11.00 -8.34
N GLY A 43 3.59 11.21 -8.71
CA GLY A 43 3.17 11.66 -10.04
C GLY A 43 2.76 10.53 -10.98
N ALA A 44 2.96 9.26 -10.61
CA ALA A 44 2.47 8.12 -11.37
C ALA A 44 0.93 8.11 -11.46
N GLU A 45 0.41 7.66 -12.60
CA GLU A 45 -1.02 7.40 -12.81
C GLU A 45 -1.32 5.95 -12.45
N LEU A 46 -2.24 5.73 -11.52
CA LEU A 46 -2.69 4.41 -11.09
C LEU A 46 -4.04 4.08 -11.73
N THR A 47 -4.20 2.81 -12.06
CA THR A 47 -5.48 2.22 -12.50
C THR A 47 -5.89 1.16 -11.48
N ASN A 48 -7.15 1.18 -11.03
CA ASN A 48 -7.66 0.15 -10.13
C ASN A 48 -7.47 -1.26 -10.73
N GLY A 49 -6.88 -2.17 -9.96
CA GLY A 49 -6.47 -3.50 -10.39
C GLY A 49 -5.19 -3.55 -11.24
N GLY A 50 -4.57 -2.40 -11.55
CA GLY A 50 -3.28 -2.30 -12.22
C GLY A 50 -2.10 -2.38 -11.25
N PHE A 51 -0.89 -2.50 -11.78
CA PHE A 51 0.33 -2.58 -10.98
C PHE A 51 0.52 -1.34 -10.09
N LEU A 52 0.84 -1.58 -8.82
CA LEU A 52 1.10 -0.55 -7.82
C LEU A 52 2.56 -0.56 -7.34
N GLY A 53 3.15 -1.73 -7.24
CA GLY A 53 4.45 -1.97 -6.62
C GLY A 53 4.57 -3.43 -6.18
N SER A 54 5.50 -3.70 -5.28
CA SER A 54 5.73 -5.05 -4.74
C SER A 54 6.05 -5.00 -3.25
N LEU A 55 5.92 -6.15 -2.58
CA LEU A 55 6.44 -6.33 -1.23
C LEU A 55 7.18 -7.65 -1.14
N GLU A 56 8.23 -7.66 -0.34
CA GLU A 56 9.03 -8.85 -0.07
C GLU A 56 8.91 -9.22 1.41
N THR A 57 8.60 -10.49 1.64
CA THR A 57 8.58 -11.12 2.96
C THR A 57 9.77 -12.05 3.09
N ALA A 58 10.03 -12.59 4.28
CA ALA A 58 11.09 -13.57 4.47
C ALA A 58 10.95 -14.86 3.63
N THR A 59 9.80 -15.11 3.00
CA THR A 59 9.52 -16.36 2.27
C THR A 59 9.04 -16.17 0.84
N HIS A 60 8.46 -15.01 0.52
CA HIS A 60 7.77 -14.76 -0.74
C HIS A 60 7.84 -13.28 -1.11
N GLU A 61 7.83 -13.01 -2.41
CA GLU A 61 7.60 -11.70 -3.00
C GLU A 61 6.18 -11.66 -3.57
N TYR A 62 5.47 -10.54 -3.40
CA TYR A 62 4.12 -10.34 -3.91
C TYR A 62 4.05 -9.06 -4.74
N GLU A 63 3.37 -9.15 -5.88
CA GLU A 63 2.93 -7.96 -6.63
C GLU A 63 1.70 -7.35 -5.97
N LEU A 64 1.70 -6.03 -5.86
CA LEU A 64 0.58 -5.25 -5.36
C LEU A 64 -0.21 -4.67 -6.52
N LEU A 65 -1.53 -4.81 -6.43
CA LEU A 65 -2.46 -4.16 -7.36
C LEU A 65 -3.09 -2.94 -6.69
N SER A 66 -3.22 -1.85 -7.45
CA SER A 66 -3.78 -0.61 -6.94
C SER A 66 -5.25 -0.81 -6.58
N PRO A 67 -5.70 -0.42 -5.38
CA PRO A 67 -7.11 -0.48 -5.00
C PRO A 67 -7.92 0.70 -5.56
N VAL A 68 -7.27 1.68 -6.18
CA VAL A 68 -7.89 2.92 -6.68
C VAL A 68 -7.30 3.34 -8.02
N SER A 69 -8.06 4.16 -8.76
CA SER A 69 -7.54 4.91 -9.90
C SER A 69 -7.27 6.36 -9.49
N GLY A 70 -6.23 6.96 -10.06
CA GLY A 70 -5.89 8.36 -9.82
C GLY A 70 -4.39 8.62 -9.85
N LYS A 71 -4.00 9.86 -9.53
CA LYS A 71 -2.61 10.28 -9.57
C LYS A 71 -1.95 10.24 -8.20
N VAL A 72 -0.77 9.63 -8.08
CA VAL A 72 -0.01 9.62 -6.82
C VAL A 72 0.48 11.04 -6.50
N ILE A 73 0.08 11.56 -5.35
CA ILE A 73 0.42 12.91 -4.87
C ILE A 73 1.36 12.89 -3.65
N GLY A 74 1.52 11.73 -3.00
CA GLY A 74 2.44 11.55 -1.89
C GLY A 74 2.80 10.08 -1.69
N VAL A 75 4.02 9.84 -1.20
CA VAL A 75 4.56 8.50 -0.92
C VAL A 75 5.26 8.56 0.43
N ASN A 76 5.07 7.54 1.27
CA ASN A 76 5.69 7.49 2.58
C ASN A 76 7.12 6.95 2.50
N MET A 77 8.06 7.82 2.13
CA MET A 77 9.49 7.50 2.01
C MET A 77 10.13 7.00 3.33
N LEU A 78 9.46 7.17 4.48
CA LEU A 78 9.96 6.64 5.74
C LEU A 78 9.99 5.11 5.76
N LEU A 79 9.11 4.45 5.00
CA LEU A 79 9.00 3.00 4.97
C LEU A 79 10.23 2.31 4.38
N GLU A 80 11.04 2.99 3.57
CA GLU A 80 12.33 2.48 3.09
C GLU A 80 13.31 2.17 4.22
N ARG A 81 13.18 2.87 5.36
CA ARG A 81 14.08 2.75 6.52
C ARG A 81 13.37 2.30 7.79
N ALA A 82 12.04 2.28 7.79
CA ALA A 82 11.22 2.04 8.96
C ALA A 82 9.96 1.22 8.60
N THR A 83 10.15 0.04 7.99
CA THR A 83 9.06 -0.90 7.66
C THR A 83 8.24 -1.31 8.89
N MET A 84 8.83 -1.27 10.09
CA MET A 84 8.13 -1.50 11.37
C MET A 84 6.91 -0.60 11.59
N LEU A 85 6.87 0.59 10.98
CA LEU A 85 5.72 1.50 11.05
C LEU A 85 4.44 0.89 10.49
N LEU A 86 4.56 -0.07 9.55
CA LEU A 86 3.42 -0.83 9.05
C LEU A 86 2.71 -1.55 10.19
N TYR A 87 3.45 -2.08 11.17
CA TYR A 87 2.91 -2.84 12.30
C TYR A 87 2.58 -1.95 13.51
N GLU A 88 3.43 -0.96 13.81
CA GLU A 88 3.25 -0.10 14.99
C GLU A 88 2.10 0.90 14.84
N SER A 89 1.80 1.31 13.60
CA SER A 89 0.85 2.38 13.31
C SER A 89 0.19 2.21 11.94
N PRO A 90 -0.43 1.06 11.64
CA PRO A 90 -0.92 0.70 10.30
C PRO A 90 -1.84 1.75 9.69
N TYR A 91 -2.73 2.34 10.50
CA TYR A 91 -3.77 3.27 10.05
C TYR A 91 -3.37 4.76 10.11
N GLU A 92 -2.18 5.06 10.65
CA GLU A 92 -1.67 6.42 10.77
C GLU A 92 -0.30 6.57 10.10
N LYS A 93 0.80 6.22 10.78
CA LYS A 93 2.17 6.44 10.27
C LYS A 93 2.61 5.41 9.24
N GLY A 94 1.95 4.26 9.19
CA GLY A 94 2.15 3.16 8.23
C GLY A 94 1.41 3.31 6.91
N TRP A 95 0.87 4.50 6.60
CA TRP A 95 0.30 4.77 5.27
C TRP A 95 1.38 4.57 4.18
N LEU A 96 0.97 4.09 3.01
CA LEU A 96 1.88 3.81 1.90
C LEU A 96 1.98 5.00 0.95
N PHE A 97 0.85 5.41 0.37
CA PHE A 97 0.79 6.48 -0.62
C PHE A 97 -0.55 7.24 -0.55
N ARG A 98 -0.57 8.43 -1.15
CA ARG A 98 -1.73 9.30 -1.30
C ARG A 98 -2.03 9.50 -2.77
N VAL A 99 -3.30 9.50 -3.13
CA VAL A 99 -3.79 9.60 -4.50
C VAL A 99 -4.81 10.74 -4.61
N ALA A 100 -4.67 11.58 -5.64
CA ALA A 100 -5.76 12.44 -6.10
C ALA A 100 -6.70 11.59 -6.96
N LEU A 101 -7.95 11.47 -6.52
CA LEU A 101 -8.98 10.66 -7.18
C LEU A 101 -9.50 11.39 -8.42
N ASN A 102 -9.72 10.64 -9.50
CA ASN A 102 -10.30 11.12 -10.76
C ASN A 102 -11.79 10.75 -10.86
#